data_AF-A0A497R6S8-F1
#
_entry.id   AF-A0A497R6S8-F1
#
_cell.length_a   1.000
_cell.length_b   1.000
_cell.length_c   1.000
_cell.angle_alpha   90.00
_cell.angle_beta   90.00
_cell.angle_gamma   90.00
#
_symmetry.space_group_name_H-M   'P 1'
#
loop_
_entity.id
_entity.type
_entity.pdbx_description
1 polymer ?
#
loop_
_entity_poly.entity_id
_entity_poly.type
_entity_poly.pdbx_seq_one_letter_code
_entity_poly.pdbx_strand_id
1 'polypeptide(L)'
;MVRIAVYRTNSKGCSIIYDYLGSKFDDVRWIERKDVVQEYIFGFDVIVFPGGWRHLYDATVSSRFFYAVHRYMMRGGNYLGICGGAFLAWLLDLARCEMKYLRLLPYYMYY
;
A
#
# COMPACT_ATOMS: atom_id res chain seq x y z
N MET A 1 -16.01 -6.17 12.85
CA MET A 1 -14.74 -6.88 12.64
C MET A 1 -14.01 -6.15 11.52
N VAL A 2 -12.75 -5.76 11.71
CA VAL A 2 -11.96 -5.02 10.70
C VAL A 2 -11.21 -6.01 9.82
N ARG A 3 -11.38 -5.90 8.50
CA ARG A 3 -10.72 -6.73 7.48
C ARG A 3 -9.56 -5.96 6.88
N ILE A 4 -8.36 -6.51 6.99
CA ILE A 4 -7.12 -5.84 6.59
C ILE A 4 -6.44 -6.67 5.50
N ALA A 5 -6.15 -6.04 4.36
CA ALA A 5 -5.28 -6.63 3.35
C ALA A 5 -3.87 -6.06 3.47
N VAL A 6 -2.85 -6.92 3.47
CA VAL A 6 -1.45 -6.51 3.46
C VAL A 6 -0.81 -6.94 2.13
N TYR A 7 -0.28 -5.98 1.38
CA TYR A 7 0.36 -6.26 0.11
C TYR A 7 1.72 -6.93 0.31
N ARG A 8 1.88 -8.14 -0.22
CA ARG A 8 3.13 -8.87 -0.15
C ARG A 8 4.18 -8.20 -1.03
N THR A 9 5.28 -7.79 -0.42
CA THR A 9 6.41 -7.13 -1.09
C THR A 9 7.73 -7.74 -0.66
N ASN A 10 8.82 -7.25 -1.23
CA ASN A 10 10.16 -7.84 -1.11
C ASN A 10 10.95 -7.39 0.13
N SER A 11 10.33 -6.68 1.08
CA SER A 11 10.99 -6.21 2.30
C SER A 11 10.81 -7.18 3.45
N LYS A 12 11.87 -7.39 4.25
CA LYS A 12 11.79 -8.16 5.52
C LYS A 12 10.81 -7.54 6.51
N GLY A 13 10.62 -6.21 6.48
CA GLY A 13 9.64 -5.53 7.35
C GLY A 13 8.19 -5.87 7.02
N CYS A 14 7.93 -6.41 5.83
CA CYS A 14 6.59 -6.81 5.39
C CYS A 14 5.99 -7.88 6.30
N SER A 15 6.75 -8.94 6.62
CA SER A 15 6.26 -10.01 7.49
C SER A 15 6.03 -9.52 8.91
N ILE A 16 6.91 -8.66 9.43
CA ILE A 16 6.76 -8.06 10.76
C ILE A 16 5.45 -7.27 10.87
N ILE A 17 5.11 -6.46 9.86
CA ILE A 17 3.85 -5.70 9.83
C ILE A 17 2.66 -6.66 9.81
N TYR A 18 2.70 -7.70 8.98
CA TYR A 18 1.63 -8.68 8.90
C TYR A 18 1.43 -9.45 10.21
N ASP A 19 2.51 -9.96 10.80
CA ASP A 19 2.46 -10.72 12.05
C ASP A 19 1.95 -9.84 13.20
N TYR A 20 2.40 -8.58 13.25
CA TYR A 20 1.91 -7.61 14.22
C TYR A 20 0.41 -7.35 14.05
N LEU A 21 -0.07 -7.09 12.83
CA LEU A 21 -1.49 -6.88 12.57
C LEU A 21 -2.31 -8.13 12.87
N GLY A 22 -1.83 -9.32 12.49
CA GLY A 22 -2.47 -10.59 12.78
C GLY A 22 -2.53 -10.92 14.29
N SER A 23 -1.63 -10.36 15.10
CA SER A 23 -1.71 -10.47 16.56
C SER A 23 -2.77 -9.54 17.21
N LYS A 24 -3.33 -8.60 16.44
CA LYS A 24 -4.24 -7.55 16.93
C LYS A 24 -5.64 -7.61 16.31
N PHE A 25 -5.77 -8.19 15.12
CA PHE A 25 -6.99 -8.23 14.34
C PHE A 25 -7.26 -9.63 13.82
N ASP A 26 -8.54 -10.00 13.76
CA ASP A 26 -8.97 -11.37 13.46
C ASP A 26 -8.95 -11.71 11.95
N ASP A 27 -9.04 -10.70 11.06
CA ASP A 27 -9.09 -10.92 9.60
C ASP A 27 -8.02 -10.08 8.88
N VAL A 28 -6.79 -10.60 8.88
CA VAL A 28 -5.65 -10.03 8.15
C VAL A 28 -5.23 -11.00 7.06
N ARG A 29 -5.15 -10.53 5.81
CA ARG A 29 -4.83 -11.38 4.66
C ARG A 29 -3.69 -10.81 3.83
N TRP A 30 -2.84 -11.72 3.37
CA TRP A 30 -1.90 -11.41 2.30
C TRP A 30 -2.65 -11.18 1.00
N ILE A 31 -2.27 -10.14 0.28
CA ILE A 31 -2.68 -9.91 -1.11
C ILE A 31 -1.45 -9.71 -1.99
N GLU A 32 -1.61 -9.99 -3.28
CA GLU A 32 -0.61 -9.78 -4.32
C GLU A 32 -1.22 -8.98 -5.47
N ARG A 33 -0.41 -8.72 -6.51
CA ARG A 33 -0.85 -7.95 -7.68
C ARG A 33 -2.16 -8.45 -8.28
N LYS A 34 -2.35 -9.78 -8.40
CA LYS A 34 -3.54 -10.37 -8.99
C LYS A 34 -4.82 -9.96 -8.25
N ASP A 35 -4.75 -9.90 -6.92
CA ASP A 35 -5.88 -9.60 -6.05
C ASP A 35 -6.26 -8.11 -6.17
N VAL A 36 -5.25 -7.24 -6.31
CA VAL A 36 -5.47 -5.81 -6.60
C VAL A 36 -6.10 -5.63 -7.98
N VAL A 37 -5.54 -6.26 -9.02
CA VAL A 37 -6.02 -6.14 -10.41
C VAL A 37 -7.44 -6.69 -10.58
N GLN A 38 -7.81 -7.72 -9.81
CA GLN A 38 -9.14 -8.30 -9.78
C GLN A 38 -10.09 -7.59 -8.79
N GLU A 39 -9.66 -6.47 -8.20
CA GLU A 39 -10.44 -5.67 -7.25
C GLU A 39 -10.89 -6.42 -5.98
N TYR A 40 -10.23 -7.53 -5.63
CA TYR A 40 -10.45 -8.26 -4.38
C TYR A 40 -10.24 -7.35 -3.15
N ILE A 41 -9.42 -6.31 -3.32
CA ILE A 41 -9.18 -5.27 -2.31
C ILE A 41 -10.44 -4.51 -1.87
N PHE A 42 -11.52 -4.49 -2.66
CA PHE A 42 -12.78 -3.83 -2.29
C PHE A 42 -13.51 -4.55 -1.15
N GLY A 43 -13.14 -5.79 -0.84
CA GLY A 43 -13.65 -6.54 0.29
C GLY A 43 -12.99 -6.23 1.63
N PHE A 44 -12.05 -5.28 1.69
CA PHE A 44 -11.28 -4.96 2.90
C PHE A 44 -11.53 -3.54 3.37
N ASP A 45 -11.56 -3.37 4.68
CA ASP A 45 -11.79 -2.08 5.31
C ASP A 45 -10.52 -1.22 5.28
N VAL A 46 -9.34 -1.86 5.31
CA VAL A 46 -8.02 -1.22 5.17
C VAL A 46 -7.13 -2.03 4.22
N ILE A 47 -6.43 -1.34 3.33
CA ILE A 47 -5.30 -1.90 2.58
C ILE A 47 -3.96 -1.31 3.04
N VAL A 48 -3.00 -2.19 3.29
CA VAL A 48 -1.67 -1.85 3.78
C VAL A 48 -0.66 -2.13 2.67
N PHE A 49 0.06 -1.08 2.24
CA PHE A 49 1.23 -1.21 1.38
C PHE A 49 2.49 -1.01 2.23
N PRO A 50 3.20 -2.08 2.58
CA PRO A 50 4.41 -2.00 3.41
C PRO A 50 5.62 -1.48 2.62
N GLY A 51 6.74 -1.25 3.31
CA GLY A 51 7.98 -0.84 2.67
C GLY A 51 8.49 -1.87 1.66
N GLY A 52 9.12 -1.43 0.57
CA GLY A 52 9.55 -2.28 -0.54
C GLY A 52 9.23 -1.63 -1.88
N TRP A 53 9.66 -2.25 -2.98
CA TRP A 53 9.48 -1.65 -4.32
C TRP A 53 8.53 -2.43 -5.22
N ARG A 54 8.09 -3.64 -4.82
CA ARG A 54 7.29 -4.51 -5.69
C ARG A 54 5.97 -3.88 -6.11
N HIS A 55 5.23 -3.28 -5.18
CA HIS A 55 3.97 -2.59 -5.47
C HIS A 55 4.15 -1.32 -6.31
N LEU A 56 5.27 -0.60 -6.17
CA LEU A 56 5.62 0.55 -7.02
C LEU A 56 5.80 0.10 -8.46
N TYR A 57 6.58 -0.97 -8.65
CA TYR A 57 6.76 -1.57 -9.97
C TYR A 57 5.43 -2.04 -10.56
N ASP A 58 4.61 -2.75 -9.76
CA ASP A 58 3.32 -3.24 -10.24
C ASP A 58 2.36 -2.11 -10.62
N ALA A 59 2.40 -0.97 -9.92
CA ALA A 59 1.64 0.23 -10.26
C ALA A 59 2.12 0.91 -11.55
N THR A 60 3.44 0.95 -11.80
CA THR A 60 3.97 1.59 -13.02
C THR A 60 3.76 0.73 -14.27
N VAL A 61 3.83 -0.60 -14.16
CA VAL A 61 3.66 -1.50 -15.32
C VAL A 61 2.21 -1.97 -15.52
N SER A 62 1.27 -1.58 -14.66
CA SER A 62 -0.11 -2.04 -14.74
C SER A 62 -1.10 -0.92 -14.45
N SER A 63 -1.67 -0.34 -15.51
CA SER A 63 -2.77 0.62 -15.38
C SER A 63 -3.97 0.05 -14.62
N ARG A 64 -4.26 -1.25 -14.76
CA ARG A 64 -5.31 -1.93 -13.97
C ARG A 64 -5.03 -1.90 -12.47
N PHE A 65 -3.79 -2.15 -12.06
CA PHE A 65 -3.41 -2.05 -10.65
C PHE A 65 -3.60 -0.61 -10.15
N PHE A 66 -3.04 0.36 -10.90
CA PHE A 66 -3.17 1.78 -10.60
C PHE A 66 -4.63 2.17 -10.37
N TYR A 67 -5.50 1.89 -11.34
CA TYR A 67 -6.91 2.26 -11.28
C TYR A 67 -7.69 1.49 -10.22
N ALA A 68 -7.34 0.25 -9.91
CA ALA A 68 -7.99 -0.51 -8.85
C ALA A 68 -7.73 0.12 -7.47
N VAL A 69 -6.48 0.49 -7.17
CA VAL A 69 -6.14 1.16 -5.90
C VAL A 69 -6.78 2.55 -5.85
N HIS A 70 -6.75 3.30 -6.95
CA HIS A 70 -7.43 4.61 -7.03
C HIS A 70 -8.95 4.48 -6.79
N ARG A 71 -9.62 3.51 -7.43
CA ARG A 71 -11.06 3.26 -7.24
C ARG A 71 -11.40 2.83 -5.81
N TYR A 72 -10.53 2.03 -5.17
CA TYR A 72 -10.70 1.67 -3.77
C TYR A 72 -10.77 2.92 -2.89
N MET A 73 -9.84 3.87 -3.08
CA MET A 73 -9.82 5.13 -2.33
C MET A 73 -11.02 6.02 -2.62
N MET A 74 -11.41 6.16 -3.89
CA MET A 74 -12.59 6.94 -4.28
C MET A 74 -13.90 6.38 -3.71
N ARG A 75 -13.92 5.11 -3.28
CA ARG A 75 -15.06 4.48 -2.60
C ARG A 75 -15.01 4.62 -1.07
N GLY A 76 -14.08 5.40 -0.53
CA GLY A 76 -13.90 5.57 0.92
C GLY A 76 -13.10 4.45 1.58
N GLY A 77 -12.33 3.69 0.81
CA GLY A 77 -11.40 2.70 1.36
C GLY A 77 -10.28 3.36 2.17
N ASN A 78 -9.75 2.66 3.17
CA ASN A 78 -8.67 3.17 4.01
C ASN A 78 -7.32 2.63 3.54
N TYR A 79 -6.33 3.51 3.45
CA TYR A 79 -4.99 3.18 2.96
C TYR A 79 -3.93 3.46 4.01
N LEU A 80 -3.04 2.49 4.23
CA LEU A 80 -1.84 2.67 5.05
C LEU A 80 -0.59 2.34 4.23
N GLY A 81 0.18 3.36 3.89
CA GLY A 81 1.46 3.24 3.19
C GLY A 81 2.63 3.42 4.14
N ILE A 82 3.63 2.53 4.06
CA ILE A 82 4.87 2.66 4.83
C ILE A 82 6.06 2.66 3.89
N CYS A 83 6.98 3.62 4.02
CA CYS A 83 8.18 3.75 3.18
C CYS A 83 7.79 3.73 1.68
N GLY A 84 8.12 2.67 0.95
CA GLY A 84 7.70 2.52 -0.45
C GLY A 84 6.18 2.58 -0.65
N GLY A 85 5.37 2.11 0.29
CA GLY A 85 3.92 2.24 0.19
C GLY A 85 3.45 3.69 0.38
N ALA A 86 4.12 4.48 1.21
CA ALA A 86 3.79 5.91 1.29
C ALA A 86 4.14 6.61 -0.04
N PHE A 87 5.26 6.24 -0.67
CA PHE A 87 5.61 6.72 -2.01
C PHE A 87 4.62 6.26 -3.09
N LEU A 88 4.04 5.06 -2.95
CA LEU A 88 2.97 4.58 -3.82
C LEU A 88 1.73 5.48 -3.72
N ALA A 89 1.34 5.92 -2.52
CA ALA A 89 0.21 6.83 -2.36
C ALA A 89 0.39 8.13 -3.15
N TRP A 90 1.61 8.68 -3.14
CA TRP A 90 1.94 9.84 -3.97
C TRP A 90 1.91 9.53 -5.47
N LEU A 91 2.50 8.41 -5.88
CA LEU A 91 2.52 7.97 -7.29
C LEU A 91 1.10 7.82 -7.86
N LEU A 92 0.16 7.40 -7.01
CA LEU A 92 -1.25 7.19 -7.36
C LEU A 92 -2.12 8.46 -7.21
N ASP A 93 -1.53 9.61 -6.89
CA ASP A 93 -2.23 10.87 -6.60
C ASP A 93 -3.28 10.75 -5.46
N LEU A 94 -3.03 9.86 -4.49
CA LEU A 94 -3.90 9.64 -3.34
C LEU A 94 -3.58 10.55 -2.16
N ALA A 95 -2.32 10.95 -2.04
CA ALA A 95 -1.82 11.82 -0.99
C ALA A 95 -0.72 12.72 -1.55
N ARG A 96 -0.60 13.93 -1.02
CA ARG A 96 0.47 14.83 -1.44
C ARG A 96 1.76 14.42 -0.73
N CYS A 97 2.83 14.26 -1.49
CA CYS A 97 4.17 14.05 -0.95
C CYS A 97 5.08 15.14 -1.47
N GLU A 98 5.81 15.76 -0.56
CA GLU A 98 6.94 16.60 -0.91
C GLU A 98 8.23 15.82 -0.71
N MET A 99 9.03 15.72 -1.77
CA MET A 99 10.40 15.26 -1.66
C MET A 99 11.24 16.42 -1.12
N LYS A 100 11.88 16.21 0.02
CA LYS A 100 12.84 17.14 0.62
C LYS A 100 14.21 16.49 0.68
N TYR A 101 15.22 17.30 0.96
CA TYR A 101 16.61 16.84 1.01
C TYR A 101 17.21 17.13 2.37
N LEU A 102 17.82 16.11 2.99
CA LEU A 102 18.66 16.26 4.15
C LEU A 102 20.09 16.04 3.67
N ARG A 103 20.83 17.14 3.49
CA ARG A 103 22.09 17.15 2.72
C ARG A 103 21.82 16.74 1.25
N LEU A 104 22.50 15.70 0.76
CA LEU A 104 22.33 15.12 -0.57
C LEU A 104 21.37 13.92 -0.58
N LEU A 105 20.79 13.56 0.57
CA LEU A 105 19.90 12.41 0.68
C LEU A 105 18.44 12.86 0.56
N PRO A 106 17.68 12.35 -0.42
CA PRO A 106 16.25 12.61 -0.48
C PRO A 106 15.54 11.94 0.70
N TYR A 107 14.61 12.66 1.32
CA TYR A 107 13.63 12.12 2.25
C TYR A 107 12.24 12.59 1.85
N TYR A 108 11.24 11.77 2.13
CA TYR A 108 9.87 12.00 1.70
C TYR A 108 9.03 12.41 2.89
N MET A 109 8.30 13.53 2.75
CA MET A 109 7.28 13.92 3.71
C MET A 109 5.91 13.71 3.08
N TYR A 110 5.04 13.03 3.81
CA TYR A 110 3.70 12.68 3.37
C TYR A 110 2.71 13.53 4.18
N TYR A 111 1.75 14.15 3.50
CA TYR A 111 0.73 15.05 4.06
C TYR A 111 -0.68 14.51 3.83
#